data_AF-A0A8S0W8E2-F1
#
_entry.id   AF-A0A8S0W8E2-F1
#
_cell.length_a   1.000
_cell.length_b   1.000
_cell.length_c   1.000
_cell.angle_alpha   90.00
_cell.angle_beta   90.00
_cell.angle_gamma   90.00
#
_symmetry.space_group_name_H-M   'P 1'
#
loop_
_entity.id
_entity.type
_entity.pdbx_description
1 polymer ?
#
loop_
_entity_poly.entity_id
_entity_poly.type
_entity_poly.pdbx_seq_one_letter_code
_entity_poly.pdbx_strand_id
1 'polypeptide(L)' 'MTVMYKPNRLSKEKSPYLLQHANNPVDWFPWGKEAFDKAKAENKPIFLSIGYS' A
#
# COMPACT_ATOMS: atom_id res chain seq x y z
N MET A 1 -14.10 -9.98 17.65
CA MET A 1 -14.20 -8.55 17.29
C MET A 1 -13.38 -8.34 16.02
N THR A 2 -14.03 -8.20 14.87
CA THR A 2 -13.31 -7.97 13.61
C THR A 2 -13.15 -6.47 13.43
N VAL A 3 -11.93 -5.95 13.53
CA VAL A 3 -11.65 -4.56 13.15
C VAL A 3 -11.78 -4.50 11.63
N MET A 4 -12.83 -3.85 11.13
CA MET A 4 -12.93 -3.57 9.70
C MET A 4 -11.94 -2.46 9.35
N TYR A 5 -10.82 -2.83 8.74
CA TYR A 5 -9.87 -1.87 8.21
C TYR A 5 -10.41 -1.26 6.92
N LYS A 6 -10.32 0.07 6.83
CA LYS A 6 -10.62 0.78 5.59
C LYS A 6 -9.62 0.31 4.52
N PRO A 7 -10.07 0.00 3.28
CA PRO A 7 -9.15 -0.38 2.22
C PRO A 7 -8.10 0.71 1.98
N ASN A 8 -6.83 0.31 1.88
CA ASN A 8 -5.73 1.16 1.46
C ASN A 8 -5.75 1.35 -0.07
N ARG A 9 -4.73 2.03 -0.61
CA ARG A 9 -4.68 2.41 -2.03
C ARG A 9 -4.58 1.21 -2.98
N LEU A 10 -4.10 0.06 -2.51
CA LEU A 10 -4.02 -1.16 -3.33
C LEU A 10 -5.40 -1.68 -3.76
N SER A 11 -6.50 -1.24 -3.11
CA SER A 11 -7.87 -1.53 -3.54
C SER A 11 -8.21 -1.06 -4.96
N LYS A 12 -7.38 -0.17 -5.55
CA LYS A 12 -7.54 0.36 -6.91
C LYS A 12 -6.66 -0.35 -7.94
N GLU A 13 -5.79 -1.25 -7.51
CA GLU A 13 -4.89 -1.98 -8.40
C GLU A 13 -5.61 -3.11 -9.13
N LYS A 14 -5.06 -3.51 -10.28
CA LYS A 14 -5.60 -4.64 -11.06
C LYS A 14 -4.99 -5.99 -10.67
N SER A 15 -3.81 -5.98 -10.04
CA SER A 15 -3.08 -7.19 -9.67
C SER A 15 -3.83 -7.94 -8.57
N PRO A 16 -4.19 -9.23 -8.76
CA PRO A 16 -4.80 -10.04 -7.70
C PRO A 16 -3.94 -10.11 -6.44
N TYR A 17 -2.61 -10.19 -6.60
CA TYR A 17 -1.66 -10.20 -5.49
C TYR A 17 -1.76 -8.90 -4.66
N LEU A 18 -1.78 -7.73 -5.31
CA LEU A 18 -1.89 -6.46 -4.60
C LEU A 18 -3.27 -6.29 -3.93
N LEU A 19 -4.34 -6.76 -4.59
CA LEU A 19 -5.70 -6.69 -4.06
C LEU A 19 -5.87 -7.51 -2.77
N GLN A 20 -5.16 -8.63 -2.62
CA GLN A 20 -5.17 -9.41 -1.38
C GLN A 20 -4.65 -8.61 -0.17
N HIS A 21 -3.82 -7.58 -0.40
CA HIS A 21 -3.28 -6.71 0.64
C HIS A 21 -4.06 -5.40 0.82
N ALA A 22 -5.17 -5.20 0.09
CA ALA A 22 -5.94 -3.96 0.10
C ALA A 22 -6.57 -3.64 1.46
N ASN A 23 -6.89 -4.64 2.28
CA ASN A 23 -7.51 -4.47 3.60
C ASN A 23 -6.52 -4.62 4.76
N ASN A 24 -5.22 -4.71 4.46
CA ASN A 24 -4.20 -4.77 5.51
C ASN A 24 -4.15 -3.43 6.28
N PRO A 25 -3.83 -3.47 7.59
CA PRO A 25 -3.78 -2.27 8.43
C PRO A 25 -2.68 -1.28 8.03
N VAL A 26 -1.69 -1.74 7.28
CA VAL A 26 -0.63 -0.89 6.71
C VAL A 26 -1.21 -0.08 5.55
N ASP A 27 -1.00 1.23 5.55
CA ASP A 27 -1.39 2.13 4.45
C ASP A 27 -0.45 1.93 3.24
N TRP A 28 -0.61 0.79 2.55
CA TRP A 28 0.18 0.46 1.38
C TRP A 28 -0.10 1.41 0.23
N PHE A 29 0.98 1.79 -0.47
CA PHE A 29 0.95 2.49 -1.73
C PHE A 29 1.42 1.54 -2.84
N PRO A 30 0.80 1.58 -4.03
CA PRO A 30 1.44 0.98 -5.20
C PRO A 30 2.73 1.74 -5.54
N TRP A 31 3.62 1.10 -6.29
CA TRP A 31 4.83 1.76 -6.76
C TRP A 31 4.48 2.94 -7.68
N GLY A 32 4.93 4.14 -7.34
CA GLY A 32 4.64 5.32 -8.15
C GLY A 32 4.98 6.64 -7.45
N LYS A 33 4.82 7.73 -8.18
CA LYS A 33 5.22 9.08 -7.75
C LYS A 33 4.61 9.51 -6.42
N GLU A 34 3.35 9.16 -6.15
CA GLU A 34 2.66 9.52 -4.90
C GLU A 34 3.40 8.99 -3.65
N ALA A 35 3.92 7.76 -3.70
CA ALA A 35 4.66 7.17 -2.59
C ALA A 35 5.97 7.92 -2.31
N PHE A 36 6.72 8.27 -3.37
CA PHE A 36 7.97 9.01 -3.26
C PHE A 36 7.77 10.46 -2.82
N ASP A 37 6.77 11.14 -3.38
CA ASP A 37 6.42 12.52 -3.00
C ASP A 37 6.07 12.59 -1.51
N LYS A 38 5.27 11.64 -1.01
CA LYS A 38 4.90 11.56 0.41
C LYS A 38 6.12 11.25 1.29
N ALA A 39 6.94 10.29 0.91
CA ALA A 39 8.17 9.95 1.65
C ALA A 39 9.11 11.15 1.78
N LYS A 40 9.30 11.92 0.69
CA LYS A 40 10.11 13.14 0.69
C LYS A 40 9.50 14.25 1.54
N ALA A 41 8.19 14.50 1.41
CA ALA A 41 7.49 15.53 2.16
C ALA A 41 7.47 15.26 3.67
N GLU A 42 7.32 14.00 4.07
CA GLU A 42 7.31 13.59 5.48
C GLU A 42 8.71 13.30 6.04
N ASN A 43 9.75 13.36 5.21
CA ASN A 43 11.11 12.95 5.55
C ASN A 43 11.16 11.55 6.20
N LYS A 44 10.49 10.58 5.57
CA LYS A 44 10.43 9.19 6.03
C LYS A 44 11.05 8.24 4.98
N PRO A 45 11.73 7.17 5.41
CA PRO A 45 12.22 6.17 4.48
C PRO A 45 11.07 5.38 3.84
N ILE A 46 11.34 4.75 2.70
CA ILE A 46 10.41 3.86 2.02
C ILE A 46 10.69 2.42 2.48
N PHE A 47 9.67 1.75 2.99
CA PHE A 47 9.67 0.30 3.16
C PHE A 47 9.13 -0.33 1.87
N LEU A 48 10.02 -0.96 1.08
CA LEU A 48 9.65 -1.62 -0.16
C LEU A 48 9.48 -3.12 0.06
N SER A 49 8.29 -3.64 -0.26
CA SER A 49 7.99 -5.07 -0.27
C SER A 49 7.69 -5.51 -1.71
N ILE A 50 8.40 -6.53 -2.19
CA ILE A 50 8.23 -7.10 -3.53
C ILE A 50 7.86 -8.57 -3.34
N GLY A 51 6.79 -8.99 -4.01
CA GLY A 51 6.35 -10.37 -4.02
C GLY A 51 6.11 -10.88 -5.44
N TYR A 52 5.93 -12.19 -5.53
CA TYR A 52 5.61 -12.92 -6.74
C TYR A 52 4.39 -13.82 -6.47
N SER A 53 3.65 -14.19 -7.51
CA SER A 53 2.44 -15.03 -7.42
C SER A 53 2.64 -16.42 -7.98
#